data_AF-A0A8T6FSG2-F1
#
_entry.id   AF-A0A8T6FSG2-F1
#
_cell.length_a   1.000
_cell.length_b   1.000
_cell.length_c   1.000
_cell.angle_alpha   90.00
_cell.angle_beta   90.00
_cell.angle_gamma   90.00
#
_symmetry.space_group_name_H-M   'P 1'
#
loop_
_entity.id
_entity.type
_entity.pdbx_description
1 polymer ?
#
loop_
_entity_poly.entity_id
_entity_poly.type
_entity_poly.pdbx_seq_one_letter_code
_entity_poly.pdbx_strand_id
1 'polypeptide(L)'
;MSESGSEARGEAAGDKSREPLHRRVVLKVGTNLLTGGGDRLDRAIMTTIADQVAEVHAAGCEVVFVTSGAIAAGRARPAAARGGAAAARGPPPRPGRRGRGARGA
;
A
#
# COMPACT_ATOMS: atom_id res chain seq x y z
N MET A 1 58.27 -24.44 -18.99
CA MET A 1 57.70 -23.51 -17.99
C MET A 1 57.42 -22.21 -18.75
N SER A 2 56.24 -21.88 -19.31
CA SER A 2 54.84 -21.95 -18.86
C SER A 2 54.60 -21.27 -17.52
N GLU A 3 54.70 -19.94 -17.50
CA GLU A 3 54.04 -19.12 -16.49
C GLU A 3 52.97 -18.26 -17.16
N SER A 4 51.79 -18.86 -17.25
CA SER A 4 50.52 -18.17 -17.45
C SER A 4 50.14 -17.48 -16.14
N GLY A 5 50.46 -16.20 -16.01
CA GLY A 5 49.94 -15.34 -14.94
C GLY A 5 48.64 -14.68 -15.38
N SER A 6 47.55 -15.45 -15.36
CA SER A 6 46.18 -14.98 -15.53
C SER A 6 45.67 -14.42 -14.20
N GLU A 7 44.83 -13.39 -14.31
CA GLU A 7 43.86 -12.91 -13.30
C GLU A 7 44.35 -11.88 -12.27
N ALA A 8 44.17 -10.61 -12.64
CA ALA A 8 43.52 -9.65 -11.75
C ALA A 8 42.60 -8.78 -12.62
N ARG A 9 41.43 -9.32 -12.98
CA ARG A 9 40.34 -8.48 -13.51
C ARG A 9 39.93 -7.57 -12.36
N GLY A 10 40.10 -6.26 -12.59
CA GLY A 10 39.91 -5.23 -11.60
C GLY A 10 38.61 -5.42 -10.82
N GLU A 11 38.77 -5.43 -9.51
CA GLU A 11 37.73 -5.14 -8.55
C GLU A 11 36.98 -3.90 -9.07
N ALA A 12 35.70 -4.07 -9.44
CA ALA A 12 34.85 -2.95 -9.79
C ALA A 12 34.71 -2.09 -8.53
N ALA A 13 35.56 -1.07 -8.44
CA ALA A 13 35.56 -0.10 -7.38
C ALA A 13 34.15 0.52 -7.32
N GLY A 14 33.36 0.07 -6.35
CA GLY A 14 32.12 0.72 -6.01
C GLY A 14 32.42 2.18 -5.73
N ASP A 15 31.73 3.09 -6.41
CA ASP A 15 31.77 4.52 -6.13
C ASP A 15 31.27 4.75 -4.70
N LYS A 16 32.18 4.68 -3.74
CA LYS A 16 31.94 4.86 -2.30
C LYS A 16 32.20 6.31 -1.86
N SER A 17 32.28 7.26 -2.80
CA SER A 17 32.93 8.55 -2.56
C SER A 17 32.05 9.78 -2.82
N ARG A 18 30.86 9.61 -3.38
CA ARG A 18 29.94 10.73 -3.59
C ARG A 18 28.95 10.82 -2.46
N GLU A 19 29.22 11.75 -1.55
CA GLU A 19 28.17 12.32 -0.70
C GLU A 19 26.96 12.66 -1.58
N PRO A 20 25.73 12.31 -1.15
CA PRO A 20 24.56 12.48 -1.97
C PRO A 20 24.39 13.96 -2.35
N LEU A 21 24.15 14.22 -3.63
CA LEU A 21 23.93 15.57 -4.18
C LEU A 21 22.84 16.33 -3.42
N HIS A 22 21.89 15.60 -2.84
CA HIS A 22 20.81 16.14 -2.02
C HIS A 22 20.72 15.36 -0.70
N ARG A 23 20.85 16.09 0.41
CA ARG A 23 20.67 15.50 1.75
C ARG A 23 19.26 14.98 2.00
N ARG A 24 18.24 15.63 1.42
CA ARG A 24 16.82 15.25 1.58
C ARG A 24 16.11 15.21 0.24
N VAL A 25 15.34 14.15 0.03
CA VAL A 25 14.58 13.92 -1.19
C VAL A 25 13.12 13.63 -0.85
N VAL A 26 12.19 14.25 -1.58
CA VAL A 26 10.76 13.96 -1.49
C VAL A 26 10.38 13.09 -2.69
N LEU A 27 10.06 11.82 -2.43
CA LEU A 27 9.61 10.90 -3.46
C LEU A 27 8.09 10.89 -3.52
N LYS A 28 7.54 11.56 -4.55
CA LYS A 28 6.11 11.53 -4.85
C LYS A 28 5.79 10.36 -5.78
N VAL A 29 4.97 9.44 -5.30
CA VAL A 29 4.50 8.28 -6.07
C VAL A 29 3.01 8.39 -6.35
N GLY A 30 2.66 8.51 -7.63
CA GLY A 30 1.27 8.61 -8.08
C GLY A 30 0.57 7.25 -8.11
N THR A 31 -0.77 7.26 -8.09
CA THR A 31 -1.59 6.04 -8.11
C THR A 31 -1.32 5.19 -9.36
N ASN A 32 -1.15 5.80 -10.54
CA ASN A 32 -0.90 5.06 -11.79
C ASN A 32 0.37 4.19 -11.73
N LEU A 33 1.43 4.70 -11.09
CA LEU A 33 2.65 3.94 -10.87
C LEU A 33 2.40 2.82 -9.86
N LEU A 34 1.76 3.12 -8.73
CA LEU A 34 1.44 2.13 -7.69
C LEU A 34 0.50 1.02 -8.16
N THR A 35 -0.27 1.22 -9.24
CA THR A 35 -1.19 0.22 -9.78
C THR A 35 -0.70 -0.45 -11.06
N GLY A 36 0.47 -0.07 -11.58
CA GLY A 36 0.95 -0.56 -12.88
C GLY A 36 -0.02 -0.26 -14.03
N GLY A 37 -0.81 0.82 -13.91
CA GLY A 37 -1.89 1.15 -14.85
C GLY A 37 -3.19 0.38 -14.64
N GLY A 38 -3.26 -0.54 -13.66
CA GLY A 38 -4.47 -1.27 -13.31
C GLY A 38 -5.33 -0.59 -12.22
N ASP A 39 -6.37 -1.30 -11.77
CA ASP A 39 -7.30 -0.83 -10.73
C ASP A 39 -6.89 -1.20 -9.29
N ARG A 40 -5.87 -2.04 -9.14
CA ARG A 40 -5.37 -2.54 -7.86
C ARG A 40 -3.90 -2.19 -7.71
N LEU A 41 -3.44 -2.12 -6.47
CA LEU A 41 -2.02 -1.95 -6.19
C LEU A 41 -1.20 -3.11 -6.75
N ASP A 42 -0.14 -2.79 -7.45
CA ASP A 42 0.84 -3.75 -7.95
C ASP A 42 1.94 -3.93 -6.90
N ARG A 43 1.98 -5.12 -6.30
CA ARG A 43 2.96 -5.44 -5.26
C ARG A 43 4.38 -5.52 -5.81
N ALA A 44 4.57 -5.96 -7.06
CA ALA A 44 5.91 -6.07 -7.64
C ALA A 44 6.51 -4.68 -7.83
N ILE A 45 5.73 -3.74 -8.38
CA ILE A 45 6.16 -2.34 -8.50
C ILE A 45 6.43 -1.72 -7.14
N MET A 46 5.55 -1.95 -6.15
CA MET A 46 5.77 -1.44 -4.79
C MET A 46 7.05 -1.97 -4.16
N THR A 47 7.38 -3.26 -4.35
CA THR A 47 8.64 -3.85 -3.88
C THR A 47 9.83 -3.19 -4.57
N THR A 48 9.83 -3.06 -5.90
CA THR A 48 10.92 -2.40 -6.63
C THR A 48 11.14 -0.96 -6.14
N ILE A 49 10.07 -0.20 -5.89
CA ILE A 49 10.18 1.17 -5.36
C ILE A 49 10.77 1.13 -3.94
N ALA A 50 10.34 0.20 -3.09
CA ALA A 50 10.86 0.07 -1.73
C ALA A 50 12.36 -0.26 -1.72
N ASP A 51 12.81 -1.16 -2.60
CA ASP A 51 14.22 -1.52 -2.74
C ASP A 51 15.06 -0.30 -3.17
N GLN A 52 14.60 0.45 -4.17
CA GLN A 52 15.27 1.68 -4.61
C GLN A 52 15.32 2.74 -3.51
N VAL A 53 14.24 2.91 -2.74
CA VAL A 53 14.21 3.84 -1.59
C VAL A 53 15.20 3.38 -0.52
N ALA A 54 15.30 2.08 -0.26
CA ALA A 54 16.25 1.53 0.71
C ALA A 54 17.70 1.79 0.29
N GLU A 55 18.03 1.64 -1.00
CA GLU A 55 19.35 1.97 -1.54
C GLU A 55 19.69 3.45 -1.37
N VAL A 56 18.76 4.34 -1.73
CA VAL A 56 18.94 5.80 -1.59
C VAL A 56 19.08 6.21 -0.12
N HIS A 57 18.29 5.60 0.76
CA HIS A 57 18.41 5.83 2.20
C HIS A 57 19.73 5.31 2.77
N ALA A 58 20.19 4.13 2.33
CA ALA A 58 21.47 3.56 2.73
C ALA A 58 22.68 4.39 2.24
N ALA A 59 22.52 5.13 1.15
CA ALA A 59 23.48 6.12 0.68
C ALA A 59 23.52 7.43 1.50
N GLY A 60 22.76 7.52 2.60
CA GLY A 60 22.78 8.68 3.51
C GLY A 60 21.76 9.77 3.18
N CYS A 61 20.84 9.52 2.24
CA CYS A 61 19.77 10.48 1.93
C CYS A 61 18.59 10.33 2.90
N GLU A 62 18.06 11.45 3.38
CA GLU A 62 16.77 11.49 4.07
C GLU A 62 15.63 11.43 3.05
N VAL A 63 14.77 10.39 3.12
CA VAL A 63 13.68 10.21 2.15
C VAL A 63 12.32 10.49 2.79
N VAL A 64 11.55 11.38 2.18
CA VAL A 64 10.12 11.60 2.52
C VAL A 64 9.26 10.99 1.42
N PHE A 65 8.47 9.98 1.77
CA PHE A 65 7.65 9.24 0.80
C PHE A 65 6.20 9.74 0.80
N VAL A 66 5.70 10.21 -0.36
CA VAL A 66 4.36 10.81 -0.49
C VAL A 66 3.54 10.07 -1.55
N THR A 67 2.41 9.49 -1.16
CA THR A 67 1.59 8.65 -2.06
C THR A 67 0.13 9.07 -2.11
N SER A 68 -0.53 8.86 -3.26
CA SER A 68 -1.98 9.04 -3.44
C SER A 68 -2.77 7.72 -3.38
N GLY A 69 -2.09 6.58 -3.21
CA GLY A 69 -2.63 5.23 -3.46
C GLY A 69 -3.68 4.72 -2.48
N ALA A 70 -4.10 5.51 -1.49
CA ALA A 70 -5.02 5.09 -0.43
C ALA A 70 -6.36 4.55 -0.96
N ILE A 71 -6.94 5.20 -1.98
CA ILE A 71 -8.21 4.74 -2.58
C ILE A 71 -8.03 3.41 -3.31
N ALA A 72 -6.94 3.25 -4.09
CA ALA A 72 -6.63 2.01 -4.78
C ALA A 72 -6.37 0.86 -3.80
N ALA A 73 -5.70 1.14 -2.67
CA ALA A 73 -5.50 0.20 -1.59
C ALA A 73 -6.85 -0.26 -0.99
N GLY A 74 -7.77 0.68 -0.78
CA GLY A 74 -9.10 0.42 -0.23
C GLY A 74 -9.98 -0.44 -1.15
N ARG A 75 -9.93 -0.22 -2.47
CA ARG A 75 -10.70 -1.00 -3.47
C ARG A 75 -10.35 -2.48 -3.46
N ALA A 76 -9.09 -2.82 -3.16
CA ALA A 76 -8.62 -4.20 -3.15
C ALA A 76 -9.04 -4.97 -1.89
N ARG A 77 -9.50 -4.28 -0.84
CA ARG A 77 -9.98 -4.89 0.41
C ARG A 77 -11.46 -5.23 0.25
N PRO A 78 -11.88 -6.50 0.38
CA PRO A 78 -13.29 -6.83 0.49
C PRO A 78 -13.89 -5.99 1.62
N ALA A 79 -15.08 -5.43 1.43
CA ALA A 79 -15.81 -4.80 2.52
C ALA A 79 -15.82 -5.82 3.66
N ALA A 80 -15.09 -5.53 4.75
CA ALA A 80 -15.04 -6.43 5.88
C ALA A 80 -16.50 -6.75 6.20
N ALA A 81 -16.88 -8.03 6.10
CA ALA A 81 -18.20 -8.47 6.49
C ALA A 81 -18.41 -7.85 7.86
N ARG A 82 -19.36 -6.91 7.94
CA ARG A 82 -19.68 -6.24 9.20
C ARG A 82 -19.93 -7.37 10.17
N GLY A 83 -19.02 -7.58 11.12
CA GLY A 83 -19.24 -8.48 12.23
C GLY A 83 -20.45 -7.96 12.97
N GLY A 84 -21.59 -8.61 12.76
CA GLY A 84 -22.87 -8.17 13.28
C GLY A 84 -23.99 -8.88 12.55
N ALA A 85 -24.57 -9.87 13.22
CA ALA A 85 -25.86 -10.43 12.87
C ALA A 85 -26.88 -9.30 12.63
N ALA A 86 -27.08 -8.92 11.38
CA ALA A 86 -28.09 -7.94 10.96
C ALA A 86 -28.69 -8.31 9.59
N ALA A 87 -28.70 -9.60 9.27
CA ALA A 87 -29.42 -10.15 8.14
C ALA A 87 -30.51 -11.12 8.64
N ALA A 88 -31.45 -10.64 9.46
CA ALA A 88 -32.75 -11.31 9.73
C ALA A 88 -33.65 -10.53 10.72
N ARG A 89 -33.72 -9.20 10.66
CA ARG A 89 -34.78 -8.48 11.38
C ARG A 89 -35.59 -7.69 10.38
N GLY A 90 -36.73 -8.27 9.99
CA GLY A 90 -37.79 -7.53 9.31
C GLY A 90 -38.25 -6.33 10.15
N PRO A 91 -39.04 -5.42 9.56
CA PRO A 91 -39.53 -4.24 10.27
C PRO A 91 -40.20 -4.65 11.59
N PRO A 92 -40.02 -3.86 12.67
CA PRO A 92 -40.62 -4.17 13.97
C PRO A 92 -42.14 -4.37 13.81
N PRO A 93 -42.75 -5.31 14.56
CA PRO A 93 -44.19 -5.52 14.48
C PRO A 93 -44.90 -4.19 14.77
N ARG A 94 -45.82 -3.80 13.88
CA ARG A 94 -46.62 -2.60 14.09
C ARG A 94 -47.39 -2.76 15.40
N PRO A 95 -47.43 -1.72 16.26
CA PRO A 95 -48.18 -1.80 17.50
C PRO A 95 -49.62 -2.19 17.18
N GLY A 96 -50.09 -3.28 17.78
CA GLY A 96 -51.42 -3.82 17.57
C GLY A 96 -52.46 -2.73 17.82
N ARG A 97 -53.36 -2.52 16.86
CA ARG A 97 -54.49 -1.62 17.00
C ARG A 97 -55.33 -2.15 18.17
N ARG A 98 -55.16 -1.58 19.37
CA ARG A 98 -55.97 -1.94 20.54
C ARG A 98 -57.43 -1.78 20.12
N GLY A 99 -58.14 -2.90 20.04
CA GLY A 99 -59.55 -2.92 19.76
C GLY A 99 -60.24 -2.05 20.81
N ARG A 100 -61.03 -1.07 20.36
CA ARG A 100 -62.05 -0.46 21.20
C ARG A 100 -63.12 -1.53 21.43
N GLY A 101 -62.90 -2.37 22.43
CA GLY A 101 -63.91 -3.25 22.99
C GLY A 101 -64.76 -2.46 23.98
N ALA A 102 -66.04 -2.33 23.62
CA ALA A 102 -67.24 -2.19 24.44
C ALA A 102 -67.13 -1.61 25.86
N ARG A 103 -67.84 -0.49 26.06
CA ARG A 103 -68.70 -0.25 27.23
C ARG A 103 -70.04 0.17 26.62
N GLY A 104 -71.15 -0.53 26.78
CA GLY A 104 -71.70 -1.01 28.03
C GLY A 104 -72.59 0.08 28.62
N ALA A 105 -73.80 0.23 28.07
CA ALA A 105 -74.99 0.84 28.65
C ALA A 105 -76.19 0.43 27.79
#